data_AF-A0A920EBT1-F1
#
_entry.id   AF-A0A920EBT1-F1
#
_cell.length_a   1.000
_cell.length_b   1.000
_cell.length_c   1.000
_cell.angle_alpha   90.00
_cell.angle_beta   90.00
_cell.angle_gamma   90.00
#
_symmetry.space_group_name_H-M   'P 1'
#
loop_
_entity.id
_entity.type
_entity.pdbx_description
1 polymer ?
#
loop_
_entity_poly.entity_id
_entity_poly.type
_entity_poly.pdbx_seq_one_letter_code
_entity_poly.pdbx_strand_id
1 'polypeptide(L)'
;MRRKRARVRMIVNELRGEKIDIVPFSEEPEEFVSKALSPAKVQEVRIDMETGTADVIVPDYQLSLAIGKEGQMQGYLRDLPAGE
;
A
#
# COMPACT_ATOMS: atom_id res chain seq x y z
N MET A 1 -18.00 -12.43 18.47
CA MET A 1 -17.28 -12.55 17.18
C MET A 1 -18.30 -12.74 16.05
N ARG A 2 -18.12 -12.10 14.87
CA ARG A 2 -19.01 -12.10 13.65
C ARG A 2 -19.85 -10.83 13.32
N ARG A 3 -19.25 -9.62 13.30
CA ARG A 3 -19.89 -8.46 12.61
C ARG A 3 -19.01 -7.65 11.64
N LYS A 4 -17.69 -7.90 11.54
CA LYS A 4 -16.80 -7.07 10.68
C LYS A 4 -16.76 -7.47 9.19
N ARG A 5 -17.28 -8.65 8.80
CA ARG A 5 -17.15 -9.20 7.43
C ARG A 5 -18.27 -8.82 6.45
N ALA A 6 -19.39 -8.25 6.90
CA ALA A 6 -20.55 -7.99 6.02
C ALA A 6 -20.46 -6.67 5.24
N ARG A 7 -19.90 -5.61 5.84
CA ARG A 7 -19.83 -4.27 5.21
C ARG A 7 -18.83 -4.17 4.06
N VAL A 8 -17.67 -4.82 4.20
CA VAL A 8 -16.62 -4.81 3.17
C VAL A 8 -17.15 -5.40 1.86
N ARG A 9 -17.98 -6.45 1.95
CA ARG A 9 -18.50 -7.16 0.77
C ARG A 9 -19.54 -6.35 -0.01
N MET A 10 -20.25 -5.42 0.63
CA MET A 10 -21.19 -4.52 -0.07
C MET A 10 -20.44 -3.46 -0.90
N ILE A 11 -19.36 -2.87 -0.38
CA ILE A 11 -18.58 -1.85 -1.10
C ILE A 11 -17.91 -2.42 -2.36
N VAL A 12 -17.43 -3.68 -2.28
CA VAL A 12 -16.77 -4.37 -3.40
C VAL A 12 -17.69 -4.53 -4.62
N ASN A 13 -19.00 -4.67 -4.42
CA ASN A 13 -19.96 -4.81 -5.53
C ASN A 13 -20.17 -3.50 -6.31
N GLU A 14 -19.95 -2.34 -5.68
CA GLU A 14 -20.08 -1.02 -6.32
C GLU A 14 -18.88 -0.67 -7.21
N LEU A 15 -17.70 -1.25 -6.95
CA LEU A 15 -16.42 -0.94 -7.63
C LEU A 15 -16.16 -1.74 -8.90
N ARG A 16 -17.20 -2.34 -9.50
CA ARG A 16 -17.14 -3.01 -10.82
C ARG A 16 -16.00 -4.05 -10.98
N GLY A 17 -15.57 -4.69 -9.89
CA GLY A 17 -14.55 -5.73 -9.93
C GLY A 17 -13.11 -5.26 -9.73
N GLU A 18 -12.89 -4.00 -9.33
CA GLU A 18 -11.58 -3.53 -8.88
C GLU A 18 -11.11 -4.33 -7.65
N LYS A 19 -9.83 -4.71 -7.64
CA LYS A 19 -9.24 -5.46 -6.51
C LYS A 19 -8.96 -4.50 -5.37
N ILE A 20 -9.63 -4.71 -4.23
CA ILE A 20 -9.37 -3.95 -3.01
C ILE A 20 -8.39 -4.73 -2.13
N ASP A 21 -7.25 -4.11 -1.81
CA ASP A 21 -6.34 -4.58 -0.78
C ASP A 21 -6.54 -3.76 0.51
N ILE A 22 -6.78 -4.45 1.62
CA ILE A 22 -6.94 -3.84 2.95
C ILE A 22 -5.68 -4.11 3.74
N VAL A 23 -4.93 -3.05 4.04
CA VAL A 23 -3.67 -3.12 4.80
C VAL A 23 -3.85 -2.46 6.18
N PRO A 24 -3.18 -2.98 7.23
CA PRO A 24 -3.14 -2.30 8.52
C PRO A 24 -2.41 -0.96 8.38
N PHE A 25 -3.00 0.12 8.86
CA PHE A 25 -2.32 1.40 9.01
C PHE A 25 -1.17 1.28 10.03
N SER A 26 -0.10 2.05 9.82
CA SER A 26 0.97 2.26 10.78
C SER A 26 1.32 3.75 10.83
N GLU A 27 1.67 4.23 12.01
CA GLU A 27 2.18 5.59 12.20
C GLU A 27 3.64 5.71 11.75
N GLU A 28 4.37 4.59 11.68
CA GLU A 28 5.72 4.54 11.11
C GLU A 28 5.63 4.49 9.57
N PRO A 29 6.10 5.54 8.85
CA PRO A 29 5.96 5.63 7.39
C PRO A 29 6.56 4.44 6.64
N GLU A 30 7.73 3.96 7.09
CA GLU A 30 8.42 2.82 6.50
C GLU A 30 7.58 1.53 6.59
N GLU A 31 6.99 1.29 7.76
CA GLU A 31 6.15 0.12 8.00
C GLU A 31 4.85 0.21 7.21
N PHE A 32 4.27 1.41 7.10
CA PHE A 32 3.07 1.66 6.32
C PHE A 32 3.29 1.39 4.83
N VAL A 33 4.37 1.94 4.25
CA VAL A 33 4.77 1.72 2.85
C VAL A 33 5.03 0.23 2.60
N SER A 34 5.74 -0.44 3.50
CA SER A 34 6.01 -1.88 3.37
C SER A 34 4.74 -2.71 3.38
N LYS A 35 3.76 -2.39 4.23
CA LYS A 35 2.47 -3.09 4.29
C LYS A 35 1.63 -2.82 3.04
N ALA A 36 1.67 -1.61 2.52
CA ALA A 36 0.93 -1.20 1.32
C ALA A 36 1.35 -2.00 0.06
N LEU A 37 2.60 -2.46 0.01
CA LEU A 37 3.12 -3.24 -1.12
C LEU A 37 2.87 -4.75 -1.00
N SER A 38 2.20 -5.21 0.06
CA SER A 38 1.79 -6.61 0.18
C SER A 38 0.95 -7.02 -1.04
N PRO A 39 1.30 -8.12 -1.74
CA PRO A 39 2.09 -9.26 -1.27
C PRO A 39 3.60 -9.24 -1.66
N ALA A 40 4.11 -8.17 -2.27
CA ALA A 40 5.54 -8.06 -2.57
C ALA A 40 6.35 -7.95 -1.27
N LYS A 41 7.54 -8.56 -1.25
CA LYS A 41 8.47 -8.45 -0.13
C LYS A 41 9.35 -7.22 -0.35
N VAL A 42 9.28 -6.31 0.61
CA VAL A 42 10.14 -5.13 0.64
C VAL A 42 11.42 -5.47 1.39
N GLN A 43 12.57 -5.14 0.80
CA GLN A 43 13.89 -5.30 1.43
C GLN A 43 14.26 -4.07 2.24
N GLU A 44 13.93 -2.89 1.73
CA GLU A 44 14.27 -1.61 2.34
C GLU A 44 13.29 -0.53 1.86
N VAL A 45 12.95 0.39 2.76
CA VAL A 45 12.19 1.62 2.46
C VAL A 45 13.03 2.79 2.94
N ARG A 46 13.21 3.81 2.09
CA ARG A 46 13.83 5.08 2.46
C ARG A 46 12.82 6.17 2.25
N ILE A 47 12.50 6.90 3.31
CA ILE A 47 11.52 7.98 3.28
C ILE A 47 12.24 9.32 3.24
N ASP A 48 11.90 10.12 2.25
CA ASP A 48 12.19 11.55 2.24
C ASP A 48 10.96 12.29 2.78
N MET A 49 11.09 12.75 4.02
CA MET A 49 10.03 13.47 4.74
C MET A 49 9.81 14.89 4.19
N GLU A 50 10.81 15.49 3.53
CA GLU A 50 10.68 16.85 2.97
C GLU A 50 9.85 16.83 1.70
N THR A 51 10.04 15.81 0.85
CA THR A 51 9.33 15.68 -0.43
C THR A 51 8.10 14.77 -0.34
N GLY A 52 7.92 14.03 0.75
CA GLY A 52 6.87 13.03 0.90
C GLY A 52 7.04 11.87 -0.09
N THR A 53 8.29 11.49 -0.38
CA THR A 53 8.60 10.40 -1.32
C THR A 53 9.26 9.22 -0.62
N ALA A 54 9.12 8.05 -1.24
CA ALA A 54 9.64 6.81 -0.69
C ALA A 54 10.36 6.02 -1.78
N ASP A 55 11.65 5.76 -1.58
CA ASP A 55 12.42 4.82 -2.38
C ASP A 55 12.27 3.43 -1.77
N VAL A 56 11.77 2.49 -2.57
CA VAL A 56 11.52 1.12 -2.11
C VAL A 56 12.35 0.13 -2.90
N ILE A 57 13.10 -0.69 -2.17
CA ILE A 57 13.93 -1.75 -2.74
C ILE A 57 13.18 -3.06 -2.59
N VAL A 58 12.91 -3.72 -3.73
CA VAL A 58 12.28 -5.04 -3.80
C VAL A 58 13.15 -6.00 -4.60
N PRO A 59 13.03 -7.32 -4.42
CA PRO A 59 13.74 -8.26 -5.28
C PRO A 59 13.27 -8.13 -6.74
N ASP A 60 14.20 -8.20 -7.71
CA ASP A 60 13.91 -7.99 -9.14
C ASP A 60 12.77 -8.87 -9.66
N TYR A 61 12.70 -10.12 -9.20
CA TYR A 61 11.65 -11.08 -9.58
C TYR A 61 10.25 -10.70 -9.05
N GLN A 62 10.16 -9.74 -8.13
CA GLN A 62 8.92 -9.18 -7.60
C GLN A 62 8.64 -7.75 -8.06
N LEU A 63 9.48 -7.15 -8.92
CA LEU A 63 9.28 -5.77 -9.37
C LEU A 63 7.89 -5.58 -10.01
N SER A 64 7.50 -6.51 -10.91
CA SER A 64 6.16 -6.48 -11.51
C SER A 64 5.03 -6.72 -10.52
N LEU A 65 5.29 -7.47 -9.44
CA LEU A 65 4.31 -7.72 -8.38
C LEU A 65 4.12 -6.48 -7.52
N ALA A 66 5.22 -5.79 -7.17
CA ALA A 66 5.22 -4.57 -6.38
C ALA A 66 4.57 -3.39 -7.13
N ILE A 67 4.80 -3.28 -8.44
CA ILE A 67 4.19 -2.25 -9.29
C ILE A 67 2.71 -2.55 -9.61
N GLY A 68 2.32 -3.82 -9.57
CA GLY A 68 0.97 -4.26 -9.93
C GLY A 68 0.74 -4.45 -11.43
N LYS A 69 -0.39 -5.07 -11.79
CA LYS A 69 -0.67 -5.63 -13.12
C LYS A 69 -0.83 -4.60 -14.26
N GLU A 70 -0.97 -3.32 -13.92
CA GLU A 70 -1.17 -2.21 -14.89
C GLU A 70 -0.35 -0.95 -14.54
N GLY A 71 0.59 -1.01 -13.61
CA GLY A 71 1.27 0.20 -13.10
C GLY A 71 0.35 1.12 -12.30
N GLN A 72 -0.81 0.63 -11.85
CA GLN A 72 -1.78 1.34 -11.00
C GLN A 72 -1.28 1.48 -9.54
N MET A 73 -0.04 1.90 -9.33
CA MET A 73 0.32 2.60 -8.10
C MET A 73 0.18 4.10 -8.35
N GLN A 74 -1.07 4.56 -8.50
CA GLN A 74 -1.36 5.99 -8.48
C GLN A 74 -1.23 6.46 -7.03
N GLY A 75 -0.25 7.33 -6.81
CA GLY A 75 0.28 7.72 -5.50
C GLY A 75 -0.77 7.98 -4.44
N TYR A 76 -0.71 7.17 -3.37
CA TYR A 76 -1.28 7.46 -2.06
C TYR A 76 -0.20 7.71 -1.00
N LEU A 77 1.08 7.73 -1.41
CA LEU A 77 2.23 7.92 -0.51
C LEU A 77 2.73 9.37 -0.42
N ARG A 78 2.15 10.31 -1.18
CA ARG A 78 2.52 11.72 -1.10
C ARG A 78 2.05 12.42 0.18
N ASP A 79 1.04 11.85 0.85
CA ASP A 79 0.45 12.41 2.06
C ASP A 79 0.97 11.68 3.32
N LEU A 80 2.22 11.18 3.28
CA LEU A 80 2.87 10.74 4.51
C LEU A 80 2.83 11.92 5.50
N PRO A 81 2.35 11.71 6.74
CA PRO A 81 2.31 12.78 7.72
C PRO A 81 3.74 13.27 7.92
N ALA A 82 4.02 14.50 7.48
CA ALA A 82 5.23 15.19 7.88
C ALA A 82 5.22 15.18 9.40
N GLY A 83 6.23 14.55 10.00
CA GLY A 83 6.45 14.63 11.44
C GLY A 83 6.51 16.10 11.82
N GLU A 84 5.83 16.47 12.91
CA GLU A 84 5.90 17.82 13.49
C GLU A 84 7.36 18.28 13.69
#